data_AF-A0A7G9NZA5-F1
#
_entry.id   AF-A0A7G9NZA5-F1
#
_cell.length_a   1.000
_cell.length_b   1.000
_cell.length_c   1.000
_cell.angle_alpha   90.00
_cell.angle_beta   90.00
_cell.angle_gamma   90.00
#
_symmetry.space_group_name_H-M   'P 1'
#
loop_
_entity.id
_entity.type
_entity.pdbx_description
1 polymer ?
#
loop_
_entity_poly.entity_id
_entity_poly.type
_entity_poly.pdbx_seq_one_letter_code
_entity_poly.pdbx_strand_id
1 'polypeptide(L)'
;MDARVAEFESECRKHLDRFFAVFPDAMMQMRAHKSLRLLRANDKQLQGKAEGWAAGIVYAVYTDGKIPCGIPGILNRDFEALMGVTMGTVRDRAARVMDILDL
;
A
#
# COMPACT_ATOMS: atom_id res chain seq x y z
N MET A 1 14.93 -11.86 13.72
CA MET A 1 14.20 -11.03 12.74
C MET A 1 15.01 -11.03 11.46
N ASP A 2 14.46 -11.48 10.33
CA ASP A 2 15.19 -11.57 9.06
C ASP A 2 15.46 -10.14 8.54
N ALA A 3 16.73 -9.81 8.28
CA ALA A 3 17.15 -8.48 7.82
C ALA A 3 16.39 -8.03 6.55
N ARG A 4 16.02 -8.98 5.68
CA ARG A 4 15.27 -8.71 4.45
C ARG A 4 13.84 -8.24 4.72
N VAL A 5 13.23 -8.72 5.80
CA VAL A 5 11.87 -8.29 6.21
C VAL A 5 11.92 -6.87 6.78
N ALA A 6 12.96 -6.56 7.55
CA ALA A 6 13.16 -5.21 8.08
C ALA A 6 13.43 -4.18 6.97
N GLU A 7 14.22 -4.56 5.96
CA GLU A 7 14.48 -3.73 4.79
C GLU A 7 13.21 -3.48 3.97
N PHE A 8 12.43 -4.53 3.70
CA PHE A 8 11.14 -4.40 3.01
C PHE A 8 10.18 -3.45 3.74
N GLU A 9 10.04 -3.59 5.05
CA GLU A 9 9.18 -2.71 5.86
C GLU A 9 9.65 -1.26 5.77
N SER A 10 10.96 -1.03 5.89
CA SER A 10 11.55 0.31 5.80
C SER A 10 11.29 0.97 4.45
N GLU A 11 11.55 0.26 3.35
CA GLU A 11 11.32 0.78 2.00
C GLU A 11 9.84 1.03 1.73
N CYS A 12 8.97 0.10 2.12
CA CYS A 12 7.52 0.27 1.97
C CYS A 12 7.04 1.51 2.76
N ARG A 13 7.55 1.70 3.97
CA ARG A 13 7.25 2.87 4.80
C ARG A 13 7.67 4.18 4.13
N LYS A 14 8.86 4.24 3.52
CA LYS A 14 9.32 5.44 2.79
C LYS A 14 8.38 5.82 1.65
N HIS A 15 7.86 4.84 0.91
CA HIS A 15 6.88 5.09 -0.15
C HIS A 15 5.55 5.61 0.39
N LEU A 16 5.06 5.03 1.50
CA LEU A 16 3.84 5.53 2.17
C LEU A 16 4.04 6.97 2.67
N ASP A 17 5.13 7.25 3.37
CA ASP A 17 5.44 8.57 3.90
C ASP A 17 5.54 9.61 2.77
N ARG A 18 6.17 9.25 1.64
CA ARG A 18 6.23 10.10 0.44
C ARG A 18 4.84 10.37 -0.14
N PHE A 19 3.97 9.36 -0.22
CA PHE A 19 2.61 9.54 -0.72
C PHE A 19 1.83 10.52 0.15
N PHE A 20 1.80 10.30 1.48
CA PHE A 20 1.04 11.14 2.41
C PHE A 20 1.64 12.54 2.62
N ALA A 21 2.91 12.76 2.28
CA ALA A 21 3.48 14.10 2.20
C ALA A 21 2.90 14.92 1.03
N VAL A 22 2.56 14.27 -0.09
CA VAL A 22 1.96 14.91 -1.27
C VAL A 22 0.44 15.00 -1.14
N PHE A 23 -0.20 13.96 -0.59
CA PHE A 23 -1.63 13.87 -0.39
C PHE A 23 -1.95 13.63 1.10
N PRO A 24 -1.98 14.68 1.94
CA PRO A 24 -2.18 14.52 3.37
C PRO A 24 -3.57 13.99 3.71
N ASP A 25 -3.60 12.83 4.37
CA ASP A 25 -4.80 12.22 4.93
C ASP A 25 -4.40 11.41 6.17
N ALA A 26 -4.50 12.05 7.34
CA ALA A 26 -4.01 11.46 8.58
C ALA A 26 -4.70 10.14 8.95
N MET A 27 -5.99 10.00 8.59
CA MET A 27 -6.74 8.78 8.87
C MET A 27 -6.27 7.64 7.99
N MET A 28 -6.11 7.88 6.69
CA MET A 28 -5.64 6.86 5.76
C MET A 28 -4.16 6.53 5.97
N GLN A 29 -3.34 7.51 6.37
CA GLN A 29 -1.94 7.27 6.75
C GLN A 29 -1.84 6.33 7.95
N MET A 30 -2.66 6.57 9.00
CA MET A 30 -2.71 5.69 10.16
C MET A 30 -3.12 4.26 9.77
N ARG A 31 -4.16 4.13 8.93
CA ARG A 31 -4.63 2.82 8.42
C ARG A 31 -3.56 2.13 7.60
N ALA A 32 -2.91 2.83 6.67
CA ALA A 32 -1.86 2.28 5.81
C ALA A 32 -0.67 1.76 6.63
N HIS A 33 -0.20 2.51 7.63
CA HIS A 33 0.88 2.03 8.51
C HIS A 33 0.44 0.86 9.38
N LYS A 34 -0.83 0.82 9.83
CA LYS A 34 -1.37 -0.34 10.53
C LYS A 34 -1.35 -1.57 9.61
N SER A 35 -1.81 -1.45 8.36
CA SER A 35 -1.79 -2.51 7.37
C SER A 35 -0.37 -3.01 7.10
N LEU A 36 0.62 -2.11 6.95
CA LEU A 36 2.02 -2.51 6.79
C LEU A 36 2.53 -3.36 7.97
N ARG A 37 2.24 -2.95 9.21
CA ARG A 37 2.63 -3.72 10.40
C ARG A 37 1.98 -5.11 10.44
N LEU A 38 0.72 -5.21 10.04
CA LEU A 38 -0.01 -6.48 10.00
C LEU A 38 0.50 -7.40 8.89
N LEU A 39 0.80 -6.85 7.70
CA LEU A 39 1.40 -7.60 6.59
C LEU A 39 2.77 -8.18 7.00
N ARG A 40 3.57 -7.42 7.73
CA ARG A 40 4.85 -7.88 8.28
C ARG A 40 4.70 -9.00 9.32
N ALA A 41 3.61 -8.98 10.08
CA ALA A 41 3.31 -10.02 11.07
C ALA A 41 2.74 -11.29 10.44
N ASN A 42 2.43 -11.28 9.14
CA ASN A 42 1.91 -12.44 8.44
C ASN A 42 3.03 -13.34 7.92
N ASP A 43 2.89 -14.65 8.10
CA ASP A 43 3.88 -15.65 7.66
C ASP A 43 3.88 -15.89 6.13
N LYS A 44 2.91 -15.34 5.40
CA LYS A 44 2.87 -15.42 3.92
C LYS A 44 4.02 -14.60 3.33
N GLN A 45 4.83 -15.24 2.47
CA GLN A 45 5.89 -14.55 1.75
C GLN A 45 5.34 -13.42 0.86
N LEU A 46 5.71 -12.18 1.19
CA LEU A 46 5.43 -11.00 0.39
C LEU A 46 6.44 -10.92 -0.75
N GLN A 47 6.07 -11.46 -1.91
CA GLN A 47 6.91 -11.39 -3.11
C GLN A 47 6.76 -10.05 -3.85
N GLY A 48 7.84 -9.60 -4.50
CA GLY A 48 7.89 -8.39 -5.32
C GLY A 48 8.41 -7.15 -4.56
N LYS A 49 8.43 -6.02 -5.25
CA LYS A 49 9.06 -4.78 -4.76
C LYS A 49 8.19 -4.04 -3.74
N ALA A 50 8.84 -3.32 -2.82
CA ALA A 50 8.19 -2.54 -1.77
C ALA A 50 7.26 -1.44 -2.29
N GLU A 51 7.64 -0.74 -3.37
CA GLU A 51 6.83 0.28 -4.05
C GLU A 51 5.43 -0.22 -4.46
N GLY A 52 5.35 -1.44 -5.00
CA GLY A 52 4.07 -2.05 -5.39
C GLY A 52 3.21 -2.43 -4.19
N TRP A 53 3.82 -2.90 -3.10
CA TRP A 53 3.11 -3.18 -1.86
C TRP A 53 2.60 -1.90 -1.18
N ALA A 54 3.42 -0.85 -1.13
CA ALA A 54 3.01 0.45 -0.62
C ALA A 54 1.80 1.00 -1.39
N ALA A 55 1.86 0.94 -2.73
CA ALA A 55 0.75 1.41 -3.57
C ALA A 55 -0.52 0.56 -3.40
N GLY A 56 -0.37 -0.77 -3.28
CA GLY A 56 -1.47 -1.68 -2.98
C GLY A 56 -2.10 -1.41 -1.61
N ILE A 57 -1.30 -1.12 -0.59
CA ILE A 57 -1.79 -0.74 0.76
C ILE A 57 -2.60 0.55 0.68
N VAL A 58 -2.08 1.59 0.03
CA VAL A 58 -2.80 2.86 -0.13
C VAL A 58 -4.14 2.61 -0.81
N TYR A 59 -4.13 1.92 -1.95
CA TYR A 59 -5.36 1.65 -2.68
C TYR A 59 -6.35 0.85 -1.83
N ALA A 60 -5.91 -0.22 -1.17
CA ALA A 60 -6.75 -1.05 -0.32
C ALA A 60 -7.41 -0.25 0.81
N VAL A 61 -6.69 0.62 1.53
CA VAL A 61 -7.31 1.39 2.63
C VAL A 61 -8.30 2.45 2.14
N TYR A 62 -8.13 2.98 0.94
CA TYR A 62 -9.08 3.93 0.34
C TYR A 62 -10.33 3.23 -0.22
N THR A 63 -10.19 1.96 -0.65
CA THR A 63 -11.29 1.17 -1.22
C THR A 63 -11.92 0.18 -0.24
N ASP A 64 -11.39 0.07 0.97
CA ASP A 64 -11.92 -0.74 2.07
C ASP A 64 -13.43 -0.47 2.28
N GLY A 65 -14.24 -1.55 2.22
CA GLY A 65 -15.70 -1.49 2.32
C GLY A 65 -16.42 -0.77 1.17
N LYS A 66 -15.75 -0.51 0.03
CA LYS A 66 -16.29 0.24 -1.11
C LYS A 66 -15.99 -0.45 -2.44
N ILE A 67 -16.75 -0.08 -3.48
CA ILE A 67 -16.43 -0.49 -4.85
C ILE A 67 -15.10 0.20 -5.26
N PRO A 68 -14.07 -0.55 -5.66
CA PRO A 68 -12.76 0.02 -5.99
C PRO A 68 -12.81 0.84 -7.28
N CYS A 69 -12.99 2.17 -7.15
CA CYS A 69 -13.09 3.12 -8.26
C CYS A 69 -11.91 4.10 -8.37
N GLY A 70 -10.80 3.83 -7.67
CA GLY A 70 -9.65 4.73 -7.58
C GLY A 70 -9.52 5.37 -6.19
N ILE A 71 -8.48 6.19 -6.02
CA ILE A 71 -8.30 6.98 -4.80
C ILE A 71 -9.06 8.29 -4.96
N PRO A 72 -9.97 8.66 -4.04
CA PRO A 72 -10.74 9.90 -4.14
C PRO A 72 -9.84 11.13 -4.31
N GLY A 73 -10.17 11.96 -5.32
CA GLY A 73 -9.43 13.20 -5.59
C GLY A 73 -8.07 13.02 -6.29
N ILE A 74 -7.69 11.80 -6.68
CA ILE A 74 -6.41 11.52 -7.35
C ILE A 74 -6.67 10.78 -8.67
N LEU A 75 -6.09 11.28 -9.76
CA LEU A 75 -6.13 10.56 -11.03
C LEU A 75 -5.23 9.32 -10.95
N ASN A 76 -5.70 8.21 -11.53
CA ASN A 76 -4.91 6.98 -11.60
C ASN A 76 -3.51 7.21 -12.19
N ARG A 77 -3.39 8.03 -13.24
CA ARG A 77 -2.10 8.36 -13.86
C ARG A 77 -1.15 9.09 -12.90
N ASP A 78 -1.67 10.00 -12.09
CA ASP A 78 -0.86 10.75 -11.12
C ASP A 78 -0.42 9.84 -9.97
N PHE A 79 -1.30 8.92 -9.56
CA PHE A 79 -0.97 7.90 -8.58
C PHE A 79 0.13 6.96 -9.10
N GLU A 80 0.01 6.46 -10.33
CA GLU A 80 1.05 5.63 -10.96
C GLU A 80 2.39 6.37 -11.03
N ALA A 81 2.37 7.62 -11.47
CA ALA A 81 3.58 8.44 -11.59
C ALA A 81 4.24 8.69 -10.23
N LEU A 82 3.46 8.94 -9.17
CA LEU A 82 3.97 9.16 -7.82
C LEU A 82 4.55 7.88 -7.21
N MET A 83 3.86 6.75 -7.39
CA MET A 83 4.26 5.47 -6.80
C MET A 83 5.30 4.71 -7.64
N GLY A 84 5.48 5.08 -8.91
CA GLY A 84 6.40 4.40 -9.83
C GLY A 84 5.93 3.01 -10.26
N VAL A 85 4.62 2.73 -10.18
CA VAL A 85 4.02 1.42 -10.50
C VAL A 85 2.75 1.58 -11.32
N THR A 86 2.37 0.54 -12.07
CA THR A 86 1.13 0.56 -12.87
C THR A 86 -0.10 0.23 -12.02
N MET A 87 -1.27 0.73 -12.41
CA MET A 87 -2.55 0.45 -11.75
C MET A 87 -2.88 -1.04 -11.74
N GLY A 88 -2.40 -1.80 -12.74
CA GLY A 88 -2.51 -3.27 -12.71
C GLY A 88 -1.80 -3.84 -11.48
N THR A 89 -0.53 -3.45 -11.28
CA THR A 89 0.25 -3.86 -10.10
C THR A 89 -0.40 -3.38 -8.79
N VAL A 90 -0.92 -2.15 -8.78
CA VAL A 90 -1.62 -1.59 -7.62
C VAL A 90 -2.83 -2.46 -7.25
N ARG A 91 -3.71 -2.75 -8.20
CA ARG A 91 -4.93 -3.52 -7.95
C ARG A 91 -4.61 -4.95 -7.51
N ASP A 92 -3.65 -5.59 -8.16
CA ASP A 92 -3.20 -6.94 -7.79
C ASP A 92 -2.66 -6.97 -6.35
N ARG A 93 -1.88 -5.95 -5.98
CA ARG A 93 -1.35 -5.84 -4.62
C ARG A 93 -2.42 -5.48 -3.61
N ALA A 94 -3.35 -4.60 -3.96
CA ALA A 94 -4.48 -4.25 -3.10
C ALA A 94 -5.36 -5.45 -2.81
N ALA A 95 -5.69 -6.27 -3.81
CA ALA A 95 -6.42 -7.51 -3.63
C ALA A 95 -5.72 -8.44 -2.63
N ARG A 96 -4.40 -8.63 -2.79
CA ARG A 96 -3.61 -9.41 -1.83
C ARG A 96 -3.58 -8.82 -0.43
N VAL A 97 -3.56 -7.49 -0.30
CA VAL A 97 -3.62 -6.82 1.01
C VAL A 97 -4.97 -7.10 1.68
N MET A 98 -6.07 -6.96 0.93
CA MET A 98 -7.42 -7.26 1.43
C MET A 98 -7.53 -8.74 1.86
N ASP A 99 -7.05 -9.67 1.03
CA ASP A 99 -7.04 -11.11 1.33
C ASP A 99 -6.17 -11.51 2.54
N ILE A 100 -5.11 -10.75 2.83
CA ILE A 100 -4.19 -11.06 3.95
C ILE A 100 -4.72 -10.47 5.26
N LEU A 101 -5.40 -9.34 5.18
CA LEU A 101 -5.84 -8.55 6.33
C LEU A 101 -7.33 -8.68 6.63
N ASP A 102 -8.07 -9.45 5.83
CA ASP A 102 -9.52 -9.60 5.87
C ASP A 102 -10.24 -8.23 5.89
N LEU A 103 -9.82 -7.34 4.97
CA LEU A 103 -10.43 -6.02 4.73
C LEU A 103 -11.57 -6.11 3.71
#